data_AF-A0A2V5RFF5-F1
#
_entry.id   AF-A0A2V5RFF5-F1
#
_cell.length_a   1.000
_cell.length_b   1.000
_cell.length_c   1.000
_cell.angle_alpha   90.00
_cell.angle_beta   90.00
_cell.angle_gamma   90.00
#
_symmetry.space_group_name_H-M   'P 1'
#
loop_
_entity.id
_entity.type
_entity.pdbx_description
1 polymer ?
#
loop_
_entity_poly.entity_id
_entity_poly.type
_entity_poly.pdbx_seq_one_letter_code
_entity_poly.pdbx_strand_id
1 'polypeptide(L)'
;MRSHADQDLVILVTLGGWIRGTQVVTAAIMQNYDERSAKVLRQPALVHFMQSKINEVSPELRQEPLVKDVSEQLNGIEKLISFPAGKTPAADDVRKVNEAVGKVMIKIESKEMPK
;
A
#
# COMPACT_ATOMS: atom_id res chain seq x y z
N MET A 1 19.86 17.98 -13.03
CA MET A 1 18.43 18.17 -12.71
C MET A 1 17.76 16.80 -12.83
N ARG A 2 17.17 16.25 -11.76
CA ARG A 2 16.21 15.15 -11.93
C ARG A 2 14.98 15.73 -12.59
N SER A 3 14.47 15.12 -13.66
CA SER A 3 13.24 15.60 -14.28
C SER A 3 12.05 15.29 -13.38
N HIS A 4 10.96 16.04 -13.50
CA HIS A 4 9.72 15.72 -12.76
C HIS A 4 9.23 14.29 -13.05
N ALA A 5 9.44 13.80 -14.28
CA ALA A 5 9.10 12.43 -14.66
C ALA A 5 9.91 11.37 -13.89
N ASP A 6 11.20 11.61 -13.63
CA ASP A 6 12.02 10.68 -12.83
C ASP A 6 11.53 10.62 -11.38
N GLN A 7 11.12 11.76 -10.83
CA GLN A 7 10.58 11.84 -9.47
C GLN A 7 9.23 11.14 -9.37
N ASP A 8 8.33 11.38 -10.31
CA ASP A 8 7.03 10.70 -10.40
C ASP A 8 7.20 9.18 -10.49
N LEU A 9 8.11 8.71 -11.36
CA LEU A 9 8.42 7.30 -11.50
C LEU A 9 8.93 6.70 -10.20
N VAL A 10 9.88 7.35 -9.52
CA VAL A 10 10.41 6.89 -8.23
C VAL A 10 9.30 6.78 -7.19
N ILE A 11 8.39 7.74 -7.14
CA ILE A 11 7.25 7.71 -6.21
C ILE A 11 6.34 6.51 -6.52
N LEU A 12 5.93 6.34 -7.78
CA LEU A 12 5.02 5.27 -8.18
C LEU A 12 5.63 3.88 -7.98
N VAL A 13 6.92 3.71 -8.27
CA VAL A 13 7.67 2.47 -8.01
C VAL A 13 7.77 2.19 -6.52
N THR A 14 8.07 3.22 -5.71
CA THR A 14 8.15 3.08 -4.25
C THR A 14 6.80 2.64 -3.68
N LEU A 15 5.71 3.25 -4.16
CA LEU A 15 4.36 2.91 -3.74
C LEU A 15 3.98 1.48 -4.13
N GLY A 16 4.21 1.09 -5.39
CA GLY A 16 3.96 -0.28 -5.86
C GLY A 16 4.76 -1.32 -5.07
N GLY A 17 6.04 -1.03 -4.80
CA GLY A 17 6.89 -1.87 -3.97
C GLY A 17 6.38 -2.03 -2.54
N TRP A 18 5.87 -0.94 -1.94
CA TRP A 18 5.26 -1.01 -0.61
C TRP A 18 3.96 -1.82 -0.58
N ILE A 19 3.07 -1.64 -1.57
CA ILE A 19 1.81 -2.40 -1.66
C ILE A 19 2.11 -3.90 -1.80
N ARG A 20 3.01 -4.26 -2.74
CA ARG A 20 3.37 -5.66 -2.97
C ARG A 20 4.13 -6.27 -1.79
N GLY A 21 5.04 -5.51 -1.18
CA GLY A 21 5.75 -5.93 0.03
C GLY A 21 4.80 -6.22 1.19
N THR A 22 3.82 -5.34 1.41
CA THR A 22 2.77 -5.54 2.42
C THR A 22 1.95 -6.81 2.13
N GLN A 23 1.60 -7.06 0.87
CA GLN A 23 0.88 -8.29 0.48
C GLN A 23 1.69 -9.55 0.79
N VAL A 24 2.99 -9.57 0.45
CA VAL A 24 3.85 -10.73 0.68
C VAL A 24 4.06 -10.97 2.18
N VAL A 25 4.34 -9.92 2.95
CA VAL A 25 4.56 -10.04 4.41
C VAL A 25 3.30 -10.53 5.12
N THR A 26 2.13 -9.96 4.80
CA THR A 26 0.87 -10.40 5.40
C THR A 26 0.53 -11.84 5.01
N ALA A 27 0.79 -12.26 3.77
CA ALA A 27 0.64 -13.66 3.36
C ALA A 27 1.57 -14.60 4.14
N ALA A 28 2.84 -14.22 4.33
CA ALA A 28 3.79 -15.00 5.11
C ALA A 28 3.36 -15.15 6.59
N ILE A 29 2.88 -14.06 7.20
CA ILE A 29 2.34 -14.10 8.56
C ILE A 29 1.13 -15.05 8.63
N MET A 30 0.23 -15.05 7.65
CA MET A 30 -0.95 -15.93 7.65
C MET A 30 -0.63 -17.42 7.52
N GLN A 31 0.46 -17.81 6.84
CA GLN A 31 0.82 -19.22 6.66
C GLN A 31 1.12 -19.92 7.99
N ASN A 32 1.72 -19.20 8.93
CA ASN A 32 1.95 -19.67 10.29
C ASN A 32 1.83 -18.47 11.24
N TYR A 33 0.59 -18.15 11.62
CA TYR A 33 0.30 -16.95 12.39
C TYR A 33 1.17 -16.85 13.65
N ASP A 34 1.94 -15.77 13.71
CA ASP A 34 2.80 -15.42 14.82
C ASP A 34 2.47 -13.99 15.28
N GLU A 35 2.09 -13.86 16.55
CA GLU A 35 1.73 -12.58 17.15
C GLU A 35 2.87 -11.57 17.12
N ARG A 36 4.12 -12.02 17.26
CA ARG A 36 5.29 -11.14 17.23
C ARG A 36 5.46 -10.53 15.85
N SER A 37 5.29 -11.32 14.80
CA SER A 37 5.34 -10.87 13.40
C SER A 37 4.15 -9.98 13.05
N ALA A 38 2.95 -10.31 13.54
CA ALA A 38 1.75 -9.49 13.33
C ALA A 38 1.88 -8.07 13.90
N LYS A 39 2.57 -7.89 15.04
CA LYS A 39 2.84 -6.57 15.63
C LYS A 39 3.58 -5.62 14.69
N VAL A 40 4.40 -6.14 13.78
CA VAL A 40 5.16 -5.35 12.80
C VAL A 40 4.26 -4.68 11.77
N LEU A 41 3.03 -5.17 11.55
CA LEU A 41 2.08 -4.59 10.59
C LEU A 41 1.53 -3.23 11.02
N ARG A 42 1.62 -2.88 12.31
CA ARG A 42 1.13 -1.60 12.83
C ARG A 42 2.08 -0.46 12.45
N GLN A 43 1.98 0.01 11.22
CA GLN A 43 2.81 1.10 10.67
C GLN A 43 1.97 2.23 10.03
N PRO A 44 1.05 2.87 10.78
CA PRO A 44 0.21 3.94 10.23
C PRO A 44 1.02 5.11 9.66
N ALA A 45 2.16 5.44 10.28
CA ALA A 45 3.06 6.49 9.80
C ALA A 45 3.64 6.19 8.41
N LEU A 46 3.85 4.92 8.07
CA LEU A 46 4.36 4.54 6.76
C LEU A 46 3.29 4.72 5.68
N VAL A 47 2.02 4.39 5.97
CA VAL A 47 0.92 4.67 5.03
C VAL A 47 0.73 6.16 4.85
N HIS A 48 0.80 6.94 5.92
CA HIS A 48 0.74 8.40 5.83
C HIS A 48 1.87 8.97 4.97
N PHE A 49 3.09 8.42 5.10
CA PHE A 49 4.20 8.78 4.23
C PHE A 49 3.94 8.40 2.77
N MET A 50 3.35 7.24 2.50
CA MET A 50 2.98 6.85 1.12
C MET A 50 1.90 7.76 0.53
N GLN A 51 0.92 8.18 1.35
CA GLN A 51 -0.10 9.17 0.98
C GLN A 51 0.51 10.56 0.70
N SER A 52 1.51 10.99 1.48
CA SER A 52 2.17 12.26 1.19
C SER A 52 2.97 12.19 -0.11
N LYS A 53 3.62 11.05 -0.38
CA LYS A 53 4.35 10.83 -1.63
C LYS A 53 3.45 10.83 -2.86
N ILE A 54 2.31 10.14 -2.83
CA ILE A 54 1.37 10.16 -3.98
C ILE A 54 0.85 11.57 -4.26
N ASN A 55 0.74 12.44 -3.24
CA ASN A 55 0.36 13.84 -3.41
C ASN A 55 1.46 14.72 -4.04
N GLU A 56 2.73 14.29 -4.00
CA GLU A 56 3.87 14.95 -4.64
C GLU A 56 3.98 14.62 -6.14
N VAL A 57 3.24 13.62 -6.63
CA VAL A 57 3.20 13.27 -8.06
C VAL A 57 2.58 14.40 -8.88
N SER A 58 3.03 14.57 -10.12
CA SER A 58 2.47 15.54 -11.06
C SER A 58 0.93 15.49 -11.13
N PRO A 59 0.25 16.65 -11.24
CA PRO A 59 -1.22 16.70 -11.31
C PRO A 59 -1.80 15.80 -12.41
N GLU A 60 -1.13 15.71 -13.56
CA GLU A 60 -1.54 14.91 -14.71
C GLU A 60 -1.62 13.42 -14.35
N LEU A 61 -0.58 12.89 -13.71
CA LEU A 61 -0.54 11.50 -13.24
C LEU A 61 -1.49 11.27 -12.07
N ARG A 62 -1.68 12.24 -11.17
CA ARG A 62 -2.67 12.12 -10.07
C ARG A 62 -4.12 12.03 -10.56
N GLN A 63 -4.43 12.60 -11.72
CA GLN A 63 -5.75 12.47 -12.35
C GLN A 63 -5.92 11.16 -13.12
N GLU A 64 -4.86 10.37 -13.27
CA GLU A 64 -4.95 9.08 -13.92
C GLU A 64 -5.81 8.13 -13.06
N PRO A 65 -6.80 7.42 -13.66
CA PRO A 65 -7.79 6.67 -12.89
C PRO A 65 -7.23 5.63 -11.92
N LEU A 66 -6.15 4.93 -12.29
CA LEU A 66 -5.52 3.94 -11.41
C LEU A 66 -4.82 4.64 -10.24
N VAL A 67 -4.09 5.73 -10.48
CA VAL A 67 -3.40 6.48 -9.41
C VAL A 67 -4.41 7.01 -8.39
N LYS A 68 -5.54 7.56 -8.87
CA LYS A 68 -6.61 8.04 -8.00
C LYS A 68 -7.23 6.92 -7.17
N ASP A 69 -7.57 5.79 -7.79
CA ASP A 69 -8.13 4.64 -7.08
C ASP A 69 -7.16 4.06 -6.06
N VAL A 70 -5.87 3.93 -6.40
CA VAL A 70 -4.82 3.51 -5.43
C VAL A 70 -4.79 4.47 -4.24
N SER A 71 -4.80 5.79 -4.48
CA SER A 71 -4.83 6.80 -3.41
C SER A 71 -6.03 6.62 -2.47
N GLU A 72 -7.21 6.37 -3.02
CA GLU A 72 -8.43 6.11 -2.23
C GLU A 72 -8.33 4.81 -1.43
N GLN A 73 -7.78 3.74 -2.02
CA GLN A 73 -7.59 2.45 -1.33
C GLN A 73 -6.55 2.54 -0.21
N LEU A 74 -5.50 3.37 -0.35
CA LEU A 74 -4.52 3.61 0.72
C LEU A 74 -5.18 4.13 2.00
N ASN A 75 -6.19 5.00 1.90
CA ASN A 75 -6.96 5.48 3.05
C ASN A 75 -7.71 4.34 3.76
N GLY A 76 -8.18 3.35 3.00
CA GLY A 76 -8.79 2.13 3.55
C GLY A 76 -7.77 1.26 4.28
N ILE A 77 -6.60 1.05 3.66
CA ILE A 77 -5.50 0.27 4.23
C ILE A 77 -4.96 0.93 5.51
N GLU A 78 -4.83 2.25 5.54
CA GLU A 78 -4.39 3.02 6.72
C GLU A 78 -5.23 2.66 7.94
N LYS A 79 -6.56 2.65 7.79
CA LYS A 79 -7.49 2.31 8.87
C LYS A 79 -7.33 0.87 9.33
N LEU A 80 -7.08 -0.05 8.41
CA LEU A 80 -6.87 -1.46 8.73
C LEU A 80 -5.57 -1.67 9.50
N ILE A 81 -4.51 -0.94 9.21
CA ILE A 81 -3.22 -1.08 9.90
C ILE A 81 -3.06 -0.18 11.14
N SER A 82 -4.02 0.72 11.37
CA SER A 82 -4.06 1.65 12.51
C SER A 82 -4.58 0.98 13.78
N PHE A 83 -3.96 -0.13 14.15
CA PHE A 83 -4.31 -0.86 15.37
C PHE A 83 -4.05 -0.02 16.63
N PRO A 84 -4.84 -0.18 17.71
CA PRO A 84 -4.55 0.46 18.98
C PRO A 84 -3.14 0.12 19.48
N ALA A 85 -2.47 1.09 20.10
CA ALA A 85 -1.14 0.86 20.67
C ALA A 85 -1.18 -0.30 21.68
N GLY A 86 -0.21 -1.21 21.58
CA GLY A 86 -0.12 -2.38 22.47
C GLY A 86 -1.06 -3.54 22.12
N LYS A 87 -1.93 -3.42 21.12
CA LYS A 87 -2.72 -4.55 20.61
C LYS A 87 -2.05 -5.25 19.44
N THR A 88 -1.99 -6.57 19.52
CA THR A 88 -1.59 -7.42 18.40
C THR A 88 -2.76 -7.54 17.41
N PRO A 89 -2.54 -7.36 16.10
CA PRO A 89 -3.56 -7.64 15.09
C PRO A 89 -3.94 -9.11 15.12
N ALA A 90 -5.22 -9.45 15.13
CA ALA A 90 -5.64 -10.85 15.05
C ALA A 90 -5.38 -11.41 13.64
N ALA A 91 -5.36 -12.74 13.50
CA ALA A 91 -5.20 -13.38 12.19
C ALA A 91 -6.22 -12.87 11.14
N ASP A 92 -7.46 -12.60 11.58
CA ASP A 92 -8.50 -12.03 10.72
C ASP A 92 -8.17 -10.60 10.25
N ASP A 93 -7.53 -9.79 11.10
CA ASP A 93 -7.08 -8.45 10.74
C ASP A 93 -5.95 -8.51 9.71
N VAL A 94 -4.98 -9.41 9.91
CA VAL A 94 -3.89 -9.65 8.95
C VAL A 94 -4.45 -10.07 7.59
N ARG A 95 -5.47 -10.94 7.59
CA ARG A 95 -6.17 -11.38 6.38
C ARG A 95 -6.86 -10.23 5.67
N LYS A 96 -7.58 -9.36 6.39
CA LYS A 96 -8.22 -8.17 5.80
C LYS A 96 -7.20 -7.23 5.17
N VAL A 97 -6.04 -7.00 5.81
CA VAL A 97 -4.97 -6.20 5.23
C VAL A 97 -4.46 -6.85 3.94
N ASN A 98 -4.17 -8.16 3.97
CA ASN A 98 -3.70 -8.90 2.79
C ASN A 98 -4.67 -8.82 1.61
N GLU A 99 -5.97 -9.03 1.86
CA GLU A 99 -7.02 -8.94 0.86
C GLU A 99 -7.12 -7.51 0.28
N ALA A 100 -7.01 -6.48 1.13
CA ALA A 100 -7.07 -5.09 0.69
C ALA A 100 -5.91 -4.76 -0.27
N VAL A 101 -4.66 -5.05 0.12
CA VAL A 101 -3.50 -4.80 -0.74
C VAL A 101 -3.49 -5.71 -1.97
N GLY A 102 -4.02 -6.93 -1.87
CA GLY A 102 -4.17 -7.85 -2.99
C GLY A 102 -5.14 -7.33 -4.06
N LYS A 103 -6.27 -6.74 -3.65
CA LYS A 103 -7.21 -6.09 -4.59
C LYS A 103 -6.55 -4.92 -5.32
N VAL A 104 -5.73 -4.13 -4.62
CA VAL A 104 -4.98 -3.03 -5.25
C VAL A 104 -3.97 -3.56 -6.26
N MET A 105 -3.23 -4.63 -5.92
CA MET A 105 -2.27 -5.25 -6.84
C MET A 105 -2.92 -5.81 -8.09
N ILE A 106 -4.07 -6.49 -7.97
CA ILE A 106 -4.81 -6.99 -9.15
C ILE A 106 -5.14 -5.84 -10.11
N LYS A 107 -5.56 -4.68 -9.60
CA LYS A 107 -5.83 -3.51 -10.45
C LYS A 107 -4.57 -2.94 -11.11
N ILE A 108 -3.46 -2.89 -10.37
CA ILE A 108 -2.16 -2.43 -10.90
C ILE A 108 -1.68 -3.37 -12.01
N GLU A 109 -1.76 -4.69 -11.81
CA GLU A 109 -1.32 -5.71 -12.75
C GLU A 109 -2.24 -5.83 -13.97
N SER A 110 -3.54 -5.57 -13.80
CA SER A 110 -4.53 -5.63 -14.88
C SER A 110 -4.56 -4.36 -15.75
N LYS A 111 -3.76 -3.35 -15.42
CA LYS A 111 -3.64 -2.16 -16.26
C LYS A 111 -2.93 -2.54 -17.55
N GLU A 112 -3.68 -2.64 -18.64
CA GLU A 112 -3.10 -2.71 -19.97
C GLU A 112 -2.30 -1.41 -20.22
N MET A 113 -1.07 -1.57 -20.72
CA MET A 113 -0.30 -0.40 -21.18
C MET A 113 -1.07 0.26 -22.33
N PRO A 114 -1.20 1.60 -22.35
CA PRO A 114 -1.73 2.28 -23.53
C PRO A 114 -0.90 1.84 -24.75
N LYS A 115 -1.59 1.36 -25.78
CA LYS A 115 -0.98 1.03 -27.08
C LYS A 115 -0.48 2.29 -27.79
#